data_AF-A0A2T1CQW1-F1
#
_entry.id   AF-A0A2T1CQW1-F1
#
_cell.length_a   1.000
_cell.length_b   1.000
_cell.length_c   1.000
_cell.angle_alpha   90.00
_cell.angle_beta   90.00
_cell.angle_gamma   90.00
#
_symmetry.space_group_name_H-M   'P 1'
#
loop_
_entity.id
_entity.type
_entity.pdbx_description
1 polymer ?
#
loop_
_entity_poly.entity_id
_entity_poly.type
_entity_poly.pdbx_seq_one_letter_code
_entity_poly.pdbx_strand_id
1 'polypeptide(L)'
;MMVSCSNSAKINKVNQKQIIGVQLADGDVVTAKTAQVNERSDEVLRTFIQKWLYLSFNWTTADVTVEVEDLKVKVPGNVYAATFPITTKDNYRAEYTKELAALITKATGGRKVQSAISIEYISEKPTKIREGLWEVTMVSTWTGMDIENGQEVFRIPFNKKVQLKTIPIASKPTFQNAKELTGMQQIINEINQYGLMLVSIDNYDLQ
;
A
#
# COMPACT_ATOMS: atom_id res chain seq x y z
N MET A 1 37.84 7.89 -47.81
CA MET A 1 36.81 6.96 -47.33
C MET A 1 36.27 7.53 -46.02
N MET A 2 35.11 8.20 -46.06
CA MET A 2 34.57 8.97 -44.94
C MET A 2 33.39 8.18 -44.35
N VAL A 3 33.60 7.56 -43.19
CA VAL A 3 32.55 6.80 -42.49
C VAL A 3 31.56 7.81 -41.91
N SER A 4 30.32 7.80 -42.39
CA SER A 4 29.32 8.78 -41.98
C SER A 4 28.81 8.48 -40.57
N CYS A 5 28.84 9.49 -39.69
CA CYS A 5 28.24 9.47 -38.36
C CYS A 5 26.70 9.56 -38.39
N SER A 6 26.05 9.01 -39.43
CA SER A 6 24.60 9.19 -39.65
C SER A 6 23.73 8.20 -38.87
N ASN A 7 24.33 7.19 -38.24
CA ASN A 7 23.60 6.14 -37.50
C ASN A 7 23.38 6.42 -36.01
N SER A 8 24.14 7.32 -35.38
CA SER A 8 23.99 7.62 -33.95
C SER A 8 22.66 8.30 -33.62
N ALA A 9 22.16 9.15 -34.51
CA ALA A 9 20.88 9.84 -34.34
C ALA A 9 19.65 8.92 -34.46
N LYS A 10 19.76 7.81 -35.21
CA LYS A 10 18.68 6.81 -35.32
C LYS A 10 18.63 5.89 -34.11
N ILE A 11 19.77 5.56 -33.50
CA ILE A 11 19.83 4.70 -32.30
C ILE A 11 19.18 5.41 -31.09
N ASN A 12 19.35 6.72 -30.94
CA ASN A 12 18.71 7.48 -29.86
C ASN A 12 17.17 7.60 -29.96
N LYS A 13 16.57 7.38 -31.14
CA LYS A 13 15.11 7.37 -31.31
C LYS A 13 14.47 6.00 -31.06
N VAL A 14 15.24 4.92 -31.13
CA VAL A 14 14.73 3.56 -30.90
C VAL A 14 14.46 3.30 -29.41
N ASN A 15 15.08 4.07 -28.51
CA ASN A 15 15.07 3.79 -27.07
C ASN A 15 13.87 4.36 -26.29
N GLN A 16 12.92 5.04 -26.94
CA GLN A 16 11.85 5.76 -26.21
C GLN A 16 10.49 5.05 -26.17
N LYS A 17 10.26 3.98 -26.97
CA LYS A 17 8.99 3.24 -27.01
C LYS A 17 9.15 1.77 -27.43
N GLN A 18 10.15 1.06 -26.94
CA GLN A 18 10.24 -0.39 -27.18
C GLN A 18 9.23 -1.12 -26.30
N ILE A 19 8.23 -1.73 -26.92
CA ILE A 19 7.38 -2.74 -26.28
C ILE A 19 8.27 -3.98 -26.13
N ILE A 20 8.55 -4.37 -24.89
CA ILE A 20 9.33 -5.57 -24.58
C ILE A 20 8.34 -6.72 -24.41
N GLY A 21 8.50 -7.82 -25.14
CA GLY A 21 7.79 -9.07 -24.83
C GLY A 21 8.50 -9.82 -23.72
N VAL A 22 7.82 -10.10 -22.62
CA VAL A 22 8.30 -11.00 -21.56
C VAL A 22 7.54 -12.30 -21.68
N GLN A 23 8.24 -13.38 -22.01
CA GLN A 23 7.65 -14.72 -22.02
C GLN A 23 7.66 -15.30 -20.61
N LEU A 24 6.49 -15.69 -20.14
CA LEU A 24 6.26 -16.34 -18.86
C LEU A 24 6.61 -17.84 -18.94
N ALA A 25 6.74 -18.48 -17.79
CA ALA A 25 7.13 -19.89 -17.70
C ALA A 25 6.11 -20.87 -18.32
N ASP A 26 4.86 -20.44 -18.46
CA ASP A 26 3.76 -21.16 -19.13
C ASP A 26 3.74 -20.97 -20.66
N GLY A 27 4.64 -20.14 -21.20
CA GLY A 27 4.74 -19.83 -22.63
C GLY A 27 3.96 -18.59 -23.06
N ASP A 28 3.15 -17.99 -22.18
CA ASP A 28 2.42 -16.76 -22.47
C ASP A 28 3.37 -15.58 -22.61
N VAL A 29 3.06 -14.66 -23.53
CA VAL A 29 3.87 -13.46 -23.75
C VAL A 29 3.10 -12.24 -23.28
N VAL A 30 3.60 -11.60 -22.22
CA VAL A 30 3.08 -10.32 -21.74
C VAL A 30 3.93 -9.18 -22.29
N THR A 31 3.27 -8.10 -22.71
CA THR A 31 3.97 -6.91 -23.19
C THR A 31 4.29 -5.98 -22.01
N ALA A 32 5.57 -5.68 -21.85
CA ALA A 32 6.09 -4.75 -20.87
C ALA A 32 6.42 -3.42 -21.52
N LYS A 33 6.08 -2.33 -20.82
CA LYS A 33 6.59 -1.00 -21.12
C LYS A 33 7.83 -0.78 -20.27
N THR A 34 8.88 -0.24 -20.87
CA THR A 34 10.05 0.20 -20.11
C THR A 34 9.63 1.36 -19.20
N ALA A 35 9.78 1.17 -17.90
CA ALA A 35 9.65 2.21 -16.89
C ALA A 35 11.01 2.38 -16.22
N GLN A 36 11.34 3.60 -15.77
CA GLN A 36 12.50 3.76 -14.89
C GLN A 36 12.28 2.94 -13.62
N VAL A 37 13.35 2.42 -13.02
CA VAL A 37 13.29 1.52 -11.85
C VAL A 37 12.44 2.10 -10.71
N ASN A 38 12.54 3.41 -10.54
CA ASN A 38 11.81 4.16 -9.52
C ASN A 38 10.42 4.60 -9.96
N GLU A 39 10.01 4.47 -11.22
CA GLU A 39 8.70 4.94 -11.66
C GLU A 39 7.59 3.96 -11.27
N ARG A 40 6.41 4.48 -10.94
CA ARG A 40 5.17 3.72 -10.77
C ARG A 40 4.06 4.40 -11.54
N SER A 41 3.14 3.63 -12.11
CA SER A 41 1.96 4.19 -12.74
C SER A 41 0.98 4.72 -11.70
N ASP A 42 0.17 5.70 -12.10
CA ASP A 42 -0.90 6.27 -11.27
C ASP A 42 -1.83 5.17 -10.72
N GLU A 43 -2.13 4.16 -11.54
CA GLU A 43 -2.96 3.03 -11.16
C GLU A 43 -2.33 2.15 -10.07
N VAL A 44 -1.01 1.91 -10.13
CA VAL A 44 -0.30 1.15 -9.09
C VAL A 44 -0.32 1.91 -7.76
N LEU A 45 -0.09 3.23 -7.80
CA LEU A 45 -0.12 4.10 -6.61
C LEU A 45 -1.53 4.10 -5.97
N ARG A 46 -2.58 4.25 -6.78
CA ARG A 46 -3.97 4.25 -6.31
C ARG A 46 -4.39 2.91 -5.73
N THR A 47 -4.09 1.82 -6.43
CA THR A 47 -4.42 0.45 -6.00
C THR A 47 -3.70 0.11 -4.70
N PHE A 48 -2.44 0.52 -4.55
CA PHE A 48 -1.69 0.37 -3.31
C PHE A 48 -2.40 1.06 -2.13
N ILE A 49 -2.80 2.33 -2.29
CA ILE A 49 -3.51 3.07 -1.24
C ILE A 49 -4.86 2.42 -0.90
N GLN A 50 -5.62 2.02 -1.91
CA GLN A 50 -6.89 1.33 -1.71
C GLN A 50 -6.70 0.03 -0.91
N LYS A 51 -5.71 -0.79 -1.28
CA LYS A 51 -5.39 -2.04 -0.56
C LYS A 51 -4.93 -1.75 0.86
N TRP A 52 -4.07 -0.76 1.05
CA TRP A 52 -3.59 -0.35 2.37
C TRP A 52 -4.74 0.13 3.28
N LEU A 53 -5.68 0.93 2.76
CA LEU A 53 -6.86 1.37 3.50
C LEU A 53 -7.73 0.18 3.92
N TYR A 54 -8.05 -0.73 3.00
CA TYR A 54 -8.84 -1.91 3.35
C TYR A 54 -8.15 -2.79 4.39
N LEU A 55 -6.84 -3.02 4.28
CA LEU A 55 -6.10 -3.78 5.30
C LEU A 55 -6.07 -3.06 6.67
N SER A 56 -6.02 -1.74 6.67
CA SER A 56 -5.94 -0.93 7.90
C SER A 56 -7.28 -0.82 8.64
N PHE A 57 -8.41 -0.85 7.93
CA PHE A 57 -9.71 -0.44 8.48
C PHE A 57 -10.84 -1.46 8.31
N ASN A 58 -10.69 -2.50 7.47
CA ASN A 58 -11.69 -3.56 7.37
C ASN A 58 -11.31 -4.74 8.25
N TRP A 59 -11.95 -4.88 9.40
CA TRP A 59 -11.67 -5.94 10.37
C TRP A 59 -12.86 -6.11 11.32
N THR A 60 -12.87 -7.18 12.10
CA THR A 60 -13.84 -7.41 13.17
C THR A 60 -13.14 -7.60 14.51
N THR A 61 -13.80 -7.29 15.62
CA THR A 61 -13.26 -7.61 16.95
C THR A 61 -13.15 -9.12 17.22
N ALA A 62 -13.76 -9.98 16.38
CA ALA A 62 -13.61 -11.42 16.44
C ALA A 62 -12.38 -11.94 15.65
N ASP A 63 -11.71 -11.08 14.89
CA ASP A 63 -10.53 -11.45 14.11
C ASP A 63 -9.37 -11.82 15.04
N VAL A 64 -8.49 -12.69 14.57
CA VAL A 64 -7.27 -13.07 15.31
C VAL A 64 -6.40 -11.83 15.49
N THR A 65 -6.20 -11.44 16.75
CA THR A 65 -5.35 -10.31 17.11
C THR A 65 -3.89 -10.72 17.26
N VAL A 66 -2.99 -9.83 16.87
CA VAL A 66 -1.56 -9.92 17.11
C VAL A 66 -1.23 -9.01 18.28
N GLU A 67 -0.51 -9.54 19.25
CA GLU A 67 0.11 -8.74 20.31
C GLU A 67 1.48 -8.27 19.82
N VAL A 68 1.66 -6.96 19.76
CA VAL A 68 2.96 -6.36 19.42
C VAL A 68 3.70 -6.17 20.73
N GLU A 69 4.48 -7.18 21.15
CA GLU A 69 5.09 -7.26 22.50
C GLU A 69 5.87 -5.99 22.88
N ASP A 70 6.68 -5.46 21.97
CA ASP A 70 7.48 -4.24 22.21
C ASP A 70 6.62 -2.99 22.46
N LEU A 71 5.40 -2.97 21.92
CA LEU A 71 4.46 -1.85 22.03
C LEU A 71 3.37 -2.09 23.06
N LYS A 72 3.20 -3.34 23.54
CA LYS A 72 2.12 -3.79 24.44
C LYS A 72 0.72 -3.43 23.92
N VAL A 73 0.53 -3.49 22.60
CA VAL A 73 -0.77 -3.22 21.95
C VAL A 73 -1.29 -4.47 21.23
N LYS A 74 -2.61 -4.61 21.14
CA LYS A 74 -3.29 -5.67 20.39
C LYS A 74 -4.05 -5.06 19.22
N VAL A 75 -3.83 -5.60 18.03
CA VAL A 75 -4.53 -5.18 16.81
C VAL A 75 -4.90 -6.40 15.97
N PRO A 76 -5.94 -6.32 15.12
CA PRO A 76 -6.24 -7.37 14.15
C PRO A 76 -5.04 -7.68 13.25
N GLY A 77 -4.86 -8.94 12.86
CA GLY A 77 -3.66 -9.36 12.10
C GLY A 77 -3.48 -8.68 10.75
N ASN A 78 -4.56 -8.35 10.04
CA ASN A 78 -4.51 -7.58 8.81
C ASN A 78 -4.11 -6.11 9.04
N VAL A 79 -4.58 -5.51 10.14
CA VAL A 79 -4.18 -4.16 10.57
C VAL A 79 -2.68 -4.14 10.86
N TYR A 80 -2.17 -5.16 11.56
CA TYR A 80 -0.74 -5.30 11.78
C TYR A 80 0.03 -5.46 10.45
N ALA A 81 -0.47 -6.29 9.53
CA ALA A 81 0.13 -6.45 8.21
C ALA A 81 0.16 -5.12 7.41
N ALA A 82 -0.85 -4.27 7.55
CA ALA A 82 -0.91 -2.94 6.92
C ALA A 82 0.19 -1.98 7.39
N THR A 83 0.87 -2.28 8.51
CA THR A 83 2.00 -1.48 9.01
C THR A 83 3.32 -1.80 8.30
N PHE A 84 3.46 -2.97 7.68
CA PHE A 84 4.71 -3.39 7.03
C PHE A 84 5.18 -2.50 5.86
N PRO A 85 4.31 -1.92 5.03
CA PRO A 85 4.74 -0.96 4.02
C PRO A 85 5.06 0.44 4.59
N ILE A 86 4.95 0.66 5.90
CA ILE A 86 5.27 1.95 6.53
C ILE A 86 6.75 2.01 6.89
N THR A 87 7.37 3.16 6.65
CA THR A 87 8.80 3.36 6.94
C THR A 87 9.14 3.13 8.41
N THR A 88 10.29 2.47 8.65
CA THR A 88 10.86 2.28 9.98
C THR A 88 11.82 3.40 10.38
N LYS A 89 12.05 4.37 9.48
CA LYS A 89 12.88 5.54 9.75
C LYS A 89 12.31 6.31 10.93
N ASP A 90 13.18 6.75 11.84
CA ASP A 90 12.82 7.58 13.00
C ASP A 90 11.67 6.98 13.84
N ASN A 91 11.57 5.64 13.91
CA ASN A 91 10.54 4.91 14.63
C ASN A 91 9.09 5.10 14.12
N TYR A 92 8.91 5.64 12.92
CA TYR A 92 7.60 6.06 12.40
C TYR A 92 6.56 4.93 12.37
N ARG A 93 6.91 3.74 11.89
CA ARG A 93 6.00 2.57 11.90
C ARG A 93 5.51 2.21 13.30
N ALA A 94 6.38 2.24 14.31
CA ALA A 94 6.02 1.85 15.67
C ALA A 94 5.06 2.86 16.29
N GLU A 95 5.32 4.16 16.10
CA GLU A 95 4.41 5.22 16.57
C GLU A 95 3.07 5.18 15.85
N TYR A 96 3.07 5.01 14.52
CA TYR A 96 1.83 4.79 13.76
C TYR A 96 1.03 3.58 14.29
N THR A 97 1.71 2.48 14.61
CA THR A 97 1.04 1.27 15.12
C THR A 97 0.40 1.54 16.49
N LYS A 98 1.08 2.27 17.38
CA LYS A 98 0.54 2.67 18.68
C LYS A 98 -0.68 3.60 18.52
N GLU A 99 -0.58 4.61 17.68
CA GLU A 99 -1.66 5.56 17.42
C GLU A 99 -2.88 4.86 16.82
N LEU A 100 -2.68 3.97 15.85
CA LEU A 100 -3.76 3.20 15.26
C LEU A 100 -4.41 2.26 16.28
N ALA A 101 -3.63 1.56 17.10
CA ALA A 101 -4.16 0.71 18.16
C ALA A 101 -4.97 1.49 19.21
N ALA A 102 -4.47 2.66 19.61
CA ALA A 102 -5.15 3.55 20.55
C ALA A 102 -6.46 4.08 19.93
N LEU A 103 -6.44 4.45 18.65
CA LEU A 103 -7.61 4.89 17.91
C LEU A 103 -8.67 3.79 17.81
N ILE A 104 -8.28 2.56 17.47
CA ILE A 104 -9.16 1.39 17.44
C ILE A 104 -9.80 1.14 18.81
N THR A 105 -9.00 1.16 19.87
CA THR A 105 -9.46 0.95 21.25
C THR A 105 -10.48 2.03 21.65
N LYS A 106 -10.17 3.29 21.36
CA LYS A 106 -11.06 4.43 21.65
C LYS A 106 -12.37 4.36 20.86
N ALA A 107 -12.30 4.05 19.56
CA ALA A 107 -13.46 4.02 18.67
C ALA A 107 -14.44 2.89 19.04
N THR A 108 -13.91 1.70 19.35
CA THR A 108 -14.75 0.54 19.73
C THR A 108 -15.36 0.68 21.12
N GLY A 109 -14.63 1.27 22.08
CA GLY A 109 -15.11 1.44 23.46
C GLY A 109 -15.44 0.11 24.14
N GLY A 110 -14.75 -0.98 23.76
CA GLY A 110 -14.98 -2.33 24.29
C GLY A 110 -16.16 -3.10 23.68
N ARG A 111 -16.90 -2.50 22.75
CA ARG A 111 -17.99 -3.19 22.01
C ARG A 111 -17.44 -4.16 20.98
N LYS A 112 -18.24 -5.16 20.60
CA LYS A 112 -17.93 -6.03 19.45
C LYS A 112 -18.32 -5.32 18.17
N VAL A 113 -17.33 -5.05 17.32
CA VAL A 113 -17.50 -4.16 16.16
C VAL A 113 -17.06 -4.85 14.88
N GLN A 114 -17.85 -4.71 13.83
CA GLN A 114 -17.42 -4.89 12.45
C GLN A 114 -17.08 -3.52 11.88
N SER A 115 -15.83 -3.37 11.47
CA SER A 115 -15.25 -2.13 10.97
C SER A 115 -15.12 -2.17 9.45
N ALA A 116 -15.37 -1.03 8.81
CA ALA A 116 -15.17 -0.86 7.37
C ALA A 116 -14.75 0.57 7.02
N ILE A 117 -13.94 0.72 5.98
CA ILE A 117 -13.65 2.01 5.34
C ILE A 117 -14.47 2.17 4.05
N SER A 118 -15.16 3.29 3.94
CA SER A 118 -15.75 3.77 2.69
C SER A 118 -14.78 4.75 2.05
N ILE A 119 -14.37 4.50 0.81
CA ILE A 119 -13.44 5.39 0.09
C ILE A 119 -14.27 6.24 -0.87
N GLU A 120 -14.39 7.53 -0.62
CA GLU A 120 -15.10 8.45 -1.52
C GLU A 120 -14.20 8.96 -2.65
N TYR A 121 -12.90 9.15 -2.38
CA TYR A 121 -11.95 9.65 -3.37
C TYR A 121 -10.52 9.20 -3.11
N ILE A 122 -9.81 8.88 -4.18
CA ILE A 122 -8.34 8.80 -4.23
C ILE A 122 -7.91 9.58 -5.46
N SER A 123 -6.94 10.47 -5.33
CA SER A 123 -6.47 11.31 -6.43
C SER A 123 -6.13 10.49 -7.69
N GLU A 124 -6.83 10.78 -8.79
CA GLU A 124 -6.65 10.07 -10.06
C GLU A 124 -5.23 10.19 -10.60
N LYS A 125 -4.62 11.36 -10.39
CA LYS A 125 -3.24 11.68 -10.76
C LYS A 125 -2.44 12.03 -9.51
N PRO A 126 -1.72 11.07 -8.90
CA PRO A 126 -0.77 11.34 -7.82
C PRO A 126 0.23 12.44 -8.21
N THR A 127 0.53 13.33 -7.26
CA THR A 127 1.46 14.42 -7.51
C THR A 127 2.89 13.92 -7.32
N LYS A 128 3.68 13.86 -8.39
CA LYS A 128 5.10 13.51 -8.31
C LYS A 128 5.88 14.66 -7.67
N ILE A 129 6.37 14.46 -6.45
CA ILE A 129 7.17 15.45 -5.72
C ILE A 129 8.59 15.48 -6.32
N ARG A 130 9.17 14.29 -6.51
CA ARG A 130 10.49 14.08 -7.13
C ARG A 130 10.58 12.64 -7.63
N GLU A 131 11.70 12.28 -8.27
CA GLU A 131 11.92 10.89 -8.67
C GLU A 131 11.79 9.94 -7.47
N GLY A 132 10.98 8.89 -7.64
CA GLY A 132 10.76 7.91 -6.59
C GLY A 132 9.90 8.38 -5.42
N LEU A 133 9.23 9.54 -5.51
CA LEU A 133 8.36 10.07 -4.45
C LEU A 133 7.09 10.74 -4.99
N TRP A 134 5.93 10.24 -4.56
CA TRP A 134 4.61 10.75 -4.93
C TRP A 134 3.81 11.14 -3.70
N GLU A 135 2.86 12.04 -3.92
CA GLU A 135 1.80 12.39 -2.99
C GLU A 135 0.46 11.91 -3.54
N VAL A 136 -0.32 11.23 -2.70
CA VAL A 136 -1.67 10.78 -3.01
C VAL A 136 -2.62 11.41 -2.00
N THR A 137 -3.69 12.02 -2.49
CA THR A 137 -4.75 12.55 -1.62
C THR A 137 -5.90 11.55 -1.57
N MET A 138 -6.46 11.32 -0.39
CA MET A 138 -7.60 10.43 -0.19
C MET A 138 -8.65 11.09 0.72
N VAL A 139 -9.92 10.83 0.40
CA VAL A 139 -11.09 11.15 1.21
C VAL A 139 -11.79 9.83 1.46
N SER A 140 -11.95 9.50 2.74
CA SER A 140 -12.53 8.24 3.18
C SER A 140 -13.27 8.42 4.50
N THR A 141 -14.26 7.59 4.77
CA THR A 141 -14.97 7.53 6.05
C THR A 141 -14.80 6.15 6.68
N TRP A 142 -14.30 6.12 7.92
CA TRP A 142 -14.15 4.91 8.70
C TRP A 142 -15.35 4.72 9.64
N THR A 143 -16.05 3.60 9.47
CA THR A 143 -17.28 3.30 10.21
C THR A 143 -17.15 1.97 10.94
N GLY A 144 -17.73 1.91 12.14
CA GLY A 144 -17.87 0.71 12.92
C GLY A 144 -19.33 0.45 13.22
N MET A 145 -19.76 -0.79 13.04
CA MET A 145 -21.11 -1.27 13.34
C MET A 145 -21.04 -2.29 14.47
N ASP A 146 -21.94 -2.20 15.43
CA ASP A 146 -22.09 -3.21 16.47
C ASP A 146 -22.59 -4.52 15.85
N ILE A 147 -21.89 -5.63 16.12
CA ILE A 147 -22.19 -6.92 15.50
C ILE A 147 -23.52 -7.50 16.01
N GLU A 148 -23.94 -7.16 17.23
CA GLU A 148 -25.10 -7.78 17.87
C GLU A 148 -26.42 -7.13 17.44
N ASN A 149 -26.42 -5.81 17.21
CA ASN A 149 -27.65 -5.06 16.90
C ASN A 149 -27.58 -4.24 15.60
N GLY A 150 -26.43 -4.20 14.92
CA GLY A 150 -26.25 -3.47 13.66
C GLY A 150 -26.32 -1.95 13.80
N GLN A 151 -26.16 -1.38 15.00
CA GLN A 151 -26.12 0.07 15.19
C GLN A 151 -24.72 0.63 14.89
N GLU A 152 -24.66 1.86 14.41
CA GLU A 152 -23.41 2.57 14.22
C GLU A 152 -22.76 2.88 15.58
N VAL A 153 -21.52 2.41 15.74
CA VAL A 153 -20.69 2.57 16.94
C VAL A 153 -19.84 3.82 16.84
N PHE A 154 -19.27 4.04 15.64
CA PHE A 154 -18.49 5.23 15.31
C PHE A 154 -18.54 5.48 13.80
N ARG A 155 -18.34 6.75 13.44
CA ARG A 155 -18.13 7.21 12.07
C ARG A 155 -17.12 8.36 12.09
N ILE A 156 -15.95 8.12 11.51
CA ILE A 156 -14.78 8.99 11.63
C ILE A 156 -14.28 9.33 10.22
N PRO A 157 -14.28 10.62 9.82
CA PRO A 157 -13.62 11.04 8.59
C PRO A 157 -12.13 10.72 8.63
N PHE A 158 -11.63 10.10 7.57
CA PHE A 158 -10.24 9.73 7.37
C PHE A 158 -9.70 10.35 6.07
N ASN A 159 -9.67 11.68 6.06
CA ASN A 159 -9.10 12.44 4.95
C ASN A 159 -7.61 12.59 5.16
N LYS A 160 -6.82 12.14 4.18
CA LYS A 160 -5.36 12.10 4.30
C LYS A 160 -4.66 12.48 3.01
N LYS A 161 -3.45 12.98 3.19
CA LYS A 161 -2.44 13.17 2.17
C LYS A 161 -1.27 12.29 2.54
N VAL A 162 -0.92 11.35 1.67
CA VAL A 162 0.12 10.36 1.95
C VAL A 162 1.26 10.48 0.96
N GLN A 163 2.47 10.37 1.47
CA GLN A 163 3.66 10.33 0.64
C GLN A 163 4.15 8.89 0.47
N LEU A 164 4.35 8.51 -0.78
CA LEU A 164 4.76 7.18 -1.22
C LEU A 164 6.14 7.24 -1.85
N LYS A 165 7.07 6.50 -1.28
CA LYS A 165 8.42 6.34 -1.82
C LYS A 165 8.53 4.99 -2.54
N THR A 166 9.14 4.95 -3.72
CA THR A 166 9.50 3.67 -4.31
C THR A 166 10.63 2.99 -3.56
N ILE A 167 10.49 1.69 -3.41
CA ILE A 167 11.53 0.80 -2.94
C ILE A 167 11.73 -0.32 -3.96
N PRO A 168 12.92 -0.95 -4.00
CA PRO A 168 13.12 -2.15 -4.80
C PRO A 168 12.05 -3.19 -4.45
N ILE A 169 11.42 -3.78 -5.47
CA ILE A 169 10.48 -4.87 -5.28
C ILE A 169 11.31 -6.07 -4.81
N ALA A 170 11.13 -6.50 -3.57
CA ALA A 170 11.73 -7.73 -3.10
C ALA A 170 11.22 -8.88 -3.98
N SER A 171 12.12 -9.72 -4.47
CA SER A 171 11.75 -10.95 -5.16
C SER A 171 10.74 -11.72 -4.31
N LYS A 172 9.67 -12.24 -4.92
CA LYS A 172 8.75 -13.15 -4.22
C LYS A 172 9.61 -14.21 -3.53
N PRO A 173 9.49 -14.40 -2.20
CA PRO A 173 10.30 -15.40 -1.55
C PRO A 173 9.93 -16.75 -2.17
N THR A 174 10.94 -17.50 -2.61
CA THR A 174 10.77 -18.86 -3.12
C THR A 174 10.56 -19.78 -1.94
N PHE A 175 9.32 -19.86 -1.44
CA PHE A 175 8.93 -20.87 -0.47
C PHE A 175 8.80 -22.21 -1.21
N GLN A 176 9.44 -23.26 -0.70
CA GLN A 176 9.46 -24.56 -1.35
C GLN A 176 8.13 -25.34 -1.18
N ASN A 177 7.21 -24.80 -0.36
CA ASN A 177 6.04 -25.50 0.17
C ASN A 177 5.02 -24.47 0.69
N ALA A 178 3.79 -24.52 0.14
CA ALA A 178 2.70 -23.59 0.48
C ALA A 178 2.25 -23.64 1.96
N LYS A 179 2.62 -24.69 2.71
CA LYS A 179 2.36 -24.80 4.15
C LYS A 179 3.21 -23.86 5.02
N GLU A 180 4.29 -23.29 4.48
CA GLU A 180 5.17 -22.37 5.23
C GLU A 180 4.69 -20.91 5.17
N LEU A 181 3.75 -20.60 4.28
CA LEU A 181 3.17 -19.27 4.14
C LEU A 181 1.93 -19.14 5.04
N THR A 182 2.09 -18.46 6.18
CA THR A 182 0.95 -18.03 6.98
C THR A 182 0.11 -17.01 6.20
N GLY A 183 -1.20 -16.91 6.48
CA GLY A 183 -2.07 -15.94 5.80
C GLY A 183 -1.59 -14.49 5.95
N MET A 184 -0.98 -14.15 7.09
CA MET A 184 -0.35 -12.83 7.30
C MET A 184 0.86 -12.62 6.38
N GLN A 185 1.73 -13.61 6.22
CA GLN A 185 2.89 -13.51 5.34
C GLN A 185 2.48 -13.31 3.87
N GLN A 186 1.38 -13.94 3.44
CA GLN A 186 0.82 -13.73 2.10
C GLN A 186 0.39 -12.27 1.92
N ILE A 187 -0.38 -11.71 2.86
CA ILE A 187 -0.81 -10.30 2.83
C ILE A 187 0.40 -9.35 2.77
N ILE A 188 1.40 -9.57 3.62
CA ILE A 188 2.62 -8.75 3.67
C ILE A 188 3.38 -8.83 2.32
N ASN A 189 3.53 -10.02 1.77
CA ASN A 189 4.20 -10.21 0.49
C ASN A 189 3.45 -9.53 -0.67
N GLU A 190 2.13 -9.58 -0.67
CA GLU A 190 1.32 -8.95 -1.71
C GLU A 190 1.38 -7.42 -1.65
N ILE A 191 1.28 -6.80 -0.46
CA ILE A 191 1.36 -5.34 -0.37
C ILE A 191 2.77 -4.82 -0.67
N ASN A 192 3.81 -5.58 -0.32
CA ASN A 192 5.20 -5.20 -0.61
C ASN A 192 5.56 -5.34 -2.10
N GLN A 193 4.84 -6.17 -2.87
CA GLN A 193 5.07 -6.33 -4.32
C GLN A 193 4.78 -5.06 -5.13
N TYR A 194 4.03 -4.11 -4.59
CA TYR A 194 3.87 -2.80 -5.21
C TYR A 194 5.20 -2.01 -5.25
N GLY A 195 6.19 -2.39 -4.44
CA GLY A 195 7.48 -1.71 -4.34
C GLY A 195 7.30 -0.26 -3.90
N LEU A 196 6.38 -0.03 -2.96
CA LEU A 196 6.00 1.26 -2.41
C LEU A 196 6.11 1.22 -0.89
N MET A 197 6.51 2.36 -0.31
CA MET A 197 6.62 2.57 1.12
C MET A 197 5.92 3.88 1.50
N LEU A 198 5.06 3.82 2.51
CA LEU A 198 4.47 5.01 3.13
C LEU A 198 5.54 5.71 3.99
N VAL A 199 5.81 6.97 3.69
CA VAL A 199 6.82 7.77 4.40
C VAL A 199 6.24 8.98 5.14
N SER A 200 5.02 9.40 4.79
CA SER A 200 4.25 10.41 5.53
C SER A 200 2.76 10.15 5.39
N ILE A 201 2.00 10.46 6.44
CA ILE A 201 0.54 10.40 6.48
C ILE A 201 0.05 11.65 7.20
N ASP A 202 -0.37 12.65 6.42
CA ASP A 202 -0.76 13.96 6.91
C ASP A 202 -2.28 14.16 6.77
N ASN A 203 -2.87 15.01 7.60
CA ASN A 203 -4.28 15.37 7.45
C ASN A 203 -4.51 16.13 6.13
N TYR A 204 -5.64 15.84 5.50
CA TYR A 204 -6.12 16.61 4.35
C TYR A 204 -7.42 17.31 4.73
N ASP A 205 -7.34 18.63 4.83
CA ASP A 205 -8.49 19.47 5.13
C ASP A 205 -9.31 19.67 3.85
N LEU A 206 -10.59 19.32 3.91
CA LEU A 206 -11.55 19.62 2.84
C LEU A 206 -11.81 21.13 2.88
N GLN A 207 -11.31 21.85 1.86
CA GLN A 207 -11.62 23.26 1.65
C GLN A 207 -12.99 23.45 1.01
#